data_AF-A0A4Y3PSZ8-F1
#
_entry.id   AF-A0A4Y3PSZ8-F1
#
_cell.length_a   1.000
_cell.length_b   1.000
_cell.length_c   1.000
_cell.angle_alpha   90.00
_cell.angle_beta   90.00
_cell.angle_gamma   90.00
#
_symmetry.space_group_name_H-M   'P 1'
#
loop_
_entity.id
_entity.type
_entity.pdbx_description
1 polymer ?
#
loop_
_entity_poly.entity_id
_entity_poly.type
_entity_poly.pdbx_seq_one_letter_code
_entity_poly.pdbx_strand_id
1 'polypeptide(L)'
;MTTTTLISKDMLMEAVCEGCPATCWGKRTHCQVHDQHIGKIESCPEWDRYLQQQQAKPARPIQKEASKQREVRFDLHELAPALSVLQKTEEEIRDYSYMQIEIVRIQRYLREAGEGMVSQYGLDSAMPKGQGSHSDKTHAEVVRRERKQKRLQNLQDKIERINRAVETIRSEQERLIVEALLDGEKNNLIAKAIGVSRQRYYEIKRSAVLKMAWAMYGDEMQQTG
;
A
#
# COMPACT_ATOMS: atom_id res chain seq x y z
N MET A 1 1.38 -41.49 25.87
CA MET A 1 1.51 -41.89 24.45
C MET A 1 2.55 -40.98 23.82
N THR A 2 3.73 -41.52 23.50
CA THR A 2 4.85 -40.75 22.93
C THR A 2 4.46 -40.29 21.53
N THR A 3 4.30 -38.98 21.34
CA THR A 3 4.12 -38.39 20.03
C THR A 3 5.43 -38.50 19.26
N THR A 4 5.57 -39.58 18.50
CA THR A 4 6.68 -39.77 17.57
C THR A 4 6.55 -38.69 16.50
N THR A 5 7.34 -37.63 16.62
CA THR A 5 7.52 -36.62 15.58
C THR A 5 8.10 -37.32 14.35
N LEU A 6 7.27 -37.56 13.34
CA LEU A 6 7.70 -38.09 12.06
C LEU A 6 8.48 -36.99 11.32
N ILE A 7 9.78 -36.93 11.54
CA ILE A 7 10.69 -36.10 10.76
C ILE A 7 10.77 -36.72 9.36
N SER A 8 10.48 -35.93 8.33
CA SER A 8 10.48 -36.39 6.93
C SER A 8 11.90 -36.63 6.41
N LYS A 9 12.03 -37.57 5.46
CA LYS A 9 13.29 -37.94 4.82
C LYS A 9 14.02 -36.74 4.22
N ASP A 10 13.31 -35.87 3.51
CA ASP A 10 13.89 -34.69 2.85
C ASP A 10 14.52 -33.72 3.86
N MET A 11 13.89 -33.59 5.04
CA MET A 11 14.40 -32.75 6.12
C MET A 11 15.69 -33.30 6.74
N LEU A 12 15.83 -34.63 6.84
CA LEU A 12 17.06 -35.27 7.28
C LEU A 12 18.19 -35.11 6.26
N MET A 13 17.84 -35.21 4.98
CA MET A 13 18.79 -35.01 3.90
C MET A 13 19.36 -33.59 3.91
N GLU A 14 18.52 -32.56 4.04
CA GLU A 14 18.98 -31.17 4.15
C GLU A 14 19.83 -30.96 5.41
N ALA A 15 19.30 -31.32 6.59
CA ALA A 15 19.96 -30.98 7.86
C ALA A 15 21.29 -31.71 8.10
N VAL A 16 21.44 -32.94 7.60
CA VAL A 16 22.61 -33.78 7.88
C VAL A 16 23.56 -33.85 6.70
N CYS A 17 23.04 -34.04 5.48
CA CYS A 17 23.89 -34.26 4.32
C CYS A 17 24.47 -32.95 3.76
N GLU A 18 23.90 -31.78 4.08
CA GLU A 18 24.51 -30.47 3.77
C GLU A 18 25.89 -30.30 4.45
N GLY A 19 25.98 -30.68 5.73
CA GLY A 19 27.20 -30.57 6.53
C GLY A 19 28.10 -31.80 6.54
N CYS A 20 27.68 -32.91 5.93
CA CYS A 20 28.42 -34.15 5.98
C CYS A 20 29.63 -34.11 5.02
N PRO A 21 30.86 -34.36 5.52
CA PRO A 21 32.08 -34.23 4.73
C PRO A 21 32.14 -35.24 3.57
N ALA A 22 31.39 -36.34 3.65
CA ALA A 22 31.36 -37.39 2.64
C ALA A 22 30.34 -37.16 1.51
N THR A 23 29.39 -36.24 1.67
CA THR A 23 28.35 -35.98 0.65
C THR A 23 28.67 -34.77 -0.23
N CYS A 24 29.61 -33.88 0.14
CA CYS A 24 29.95 -32.69 -0.66
C CYS A 24 28.70 -32.00 -1.26
N TRP A 25 27.65 -31.91 -0.45
CA TRP A 25 26.32 -31.53 -0.90
C TRP A 25 26.34 -30.11 -1.49
N GLY A 26 25.63 -29.92 -2.59
CA GLY A 26 25.71 -28.72 -3.43
C GLY A 26 26.82 -28.75 -4.50
N LYS A 27 27.80 -29.66 -4.41
CA LYS A 27 28.81 -29.89 -5.48
C LYS A 27 28.66 -31.23 -6.21
N ARG A 28 28.13 -32.28 -5.55
CA ARG A 28 27.74 -33.56 -6.18
C ARG A 28 26.47 -34.10 -5.50
N THR A 29 25.65 -34.85 -6.23
CA THR A 29 24.41 -35.46 -5.70
C THR A 29 24.60 -36.92 -5.24
N HIS A 30 25.84 -37.32 -5.03
CA HIS A 30 26.26 -38.68 -4.73
C HIS A 30 26.91 -38.76 -3.34
N CYS A 31 26.47 -39.70 -2.51
CA CYS A 31 27.05 -39.95 -1.20
C CYS A 31 28.21 -40.94 -1.29
N GLN A 32 29.40 -40.56 -0.81
CA GLN A 32 30.57 -41.47 -0.84
C GLN A 32 30.51 -42.59 0.22
N VAL A 33 29.67 -42.46 1.25
CA VAL A 33 29.50 -43.51 2.29
C VAL A 33 28.62 -44.64 1.79
N HIS A 34 27.60 -44.31 0.99
CA HIS A 34 26.58 -45.25 0.51
C HIS A 34 26.71 -45.58 -0.98
N ASP A 35 27.68 -44.96 -1.66
CA ASP A 35 28.02 -45.11 -3.08
C ASP A 35 26.80 -45.06 -4.03
N GLN A 36 25.85 -44.18 -3.70
CA GLN A 36 24.60 -44.00 -4.42
C GLN A 36 24.12 -42.54 -4.38
N HIS A 37 23.16 -42.23 -5.25
CA HIS A 37 22.50 -40.91 -5.27
C HIS A 37 21.78 -40.64 -3.95
N ILE A 38 21.93 -39.44 -3.41
CA ILE A 38 21.49 -39.13 -2.03
C ILE A 38 19.97 -39.31 -1.84
N GLY A 39 19.17 -39.01 -2.86
CA GLY A 39 17.71 -39.28 -2.84
C GLY A 39 17.30 -40.75 -2.77
N LYS A 40 18.21 -41.68 -3.12
CA LYS A 40 17.95 -43.13 -3.08
C LYS A 40 18.37 -43.77 -1.76
N ILE A 41 18.99 -43.03 -0.85
CA ILE A 41 19.41 -43.54 0.46
C ILE A 41 18.18 -43.67 1.34
N GLU A 42 17.90 -44.85 1.86
CA GLU A 42 16.75 -45.10 2.74
C GLU A 42 17.10 -44.92 4.22
N SER A 43 18.36 -45.18 4.60
CA SER A 43 18.87 -45.00 5.95
C SER A 43 20.34 -44.60 5.94
N CYS A 44 20.74 -43.78 6.92
CA CYS A 44 22.12 -43.33 7.10
C CYS A 44 22.42 -43.26 8.61
N PRO A 45 23.56 -43.81 9.07
CA PRO A 45 23.93 -43.78 10.49
C PRO A 45 24.07 -42.36 11.04
N GLU A 46 24.38 -41.37 10.20
CA GLU A 46 24.42 -39.97 10.59
C GLU A 46 23.01 -39.37 10.79
N TRP A 47 22.01 -39.84 10.03
CA TRP A 47 20.60 -39.47 10.27
C TRP A 47 20.11 -40.02 11.61
N ASP A 48 20.47 -41.27 11.93
CA ASP A 48 20.10 -41.89 13.20
C ASP A 48 20.74 -41.17 14.39
N ARG A 49 22.02 -40.78 14.26
CA ARG A 49 22.72 -39.95 15.26
C ARG A 49 22.05 -38.59 15.43
N TYR A 50 21.66 -37.94 14.33
CA TYR A 50 20.97 -36.65 14.37
C TYR A 50 19.60 -36.75 15.05
N LEU A 51 18.82 -37.79 14.74
CA LEU A 51 17.54 -38.07 15.37
C LEU A 51 17.69 -38.33 16.88
N GLN A 52 18.71 -39.11 17.28
CA GLN A 52 19.03 -39.35 18.69
C GLN A 52 19.43 -38.07 19.43
N GLN A 53 20.21 -37.18 18.78
CA GLN A 53 20.57 -35.88 19.35
C GLN A 53 19.36 -34.94 19.50
N GLN A 54 18.39 -35.01 18.58
CA GLN A 54 17.13 -34.25 18.68
C GLN A 54 16.26 -34.76 19.84
N GLN A 55 16.21 -36.07 20.07
CA GLN A 55 15.42 -36.68 21.15
C GLN A 55 16.09 -36.55 22.53
N ALA A 56 17.42 -36.47 22.59
CA ALA A 56 18.18 -36.33 23.84
C ALA A 56 18.33 -34.87 24.31
N LYS A 57 17.90 -33.87 23.53
CA LYS A 57 17.82 -32.49 24.00
C LYS A 57 16.64 -32.36 24.97
N PRO A 58 16.85 -32.10 26.27
CA PRO A 58 15.74 -31.65 27.10
C PRO A 58 15.17 -30.37 26.47
N ALA A 59 13.84 -30.23 26.45
CA ALA A 59 13.17 -29.03 25.97
C ALA A 59 13.64 -27.82 26.78
N ARG A 60 14.75 -27.21 26.36
CA ARG A 60 15.22 -25.94 26.87
C ARG A 60 14.42 -24.85 26.16
N PRO A 61 13.96 -23.83 26.91
CA PRO A 61 13.39 -22.66 26.29
C PRO A 61 14.42 -22.09 25.32
N ILE A 62 13.93 -21.68 24.16
CA ILE A 62 14.72 -21.01 23.13
C ILE A 62 15.27 -19.72 23.74
N GLN A 63 16.46 -19.80 24.32
CA GLN A 63 17.34 -18.65 24.53
C GLN A 63 18.32 -18.67 23.38
N LYS A 64 17.99 -17.96 22.30
CA LYS A 64 18.99 -17.57 21.30
C LYS A 64 19.89 -16.55 21.98
N GLU A 65 21.18 -16.86 22.05
CA GLU A 65 22.21 -15.95 22.49
C GLU A 65 22.20 -14.68 21.62
N ALA A 66 22.31 -13.56 22.33
CA ALA A 66 22.25 -12.21 21.81
C ALA A 66 23.41 -11.93 20.86
N SER A 67 23.19 -12.12 19.56
CA SER A 67 23.60 -11.06 18.64
C SER A 67 22.70 -9.86 18.95
N LYS A 68 23.30 -8.69 19.09
CA LYS A 68 22.64 -7.44 19.54
C LYS A 68 21.72 -6.88 18.45
N GLN A 69 20.88 -7.70 17.83
CA GLN A 69 19.71 -7.29 17.10
C GLN A 69 18.56 -7.37 18.09
N ARG A 70 18.16 -6.21 18.58
CA ARG A 70 16.88 -6.03 19.28
C ARG A 70 15.82 -6.56 18.31
N GLU A 71 15.41 -7.81 18.45
CA GLU A 71 14.22 -8.35 17.80
C GLU A 71 13.05 -7.59 18.43
N VAL A 72 12.80 -6.39 17.90
CA VAL A 72 11.55 -5.69 18.10
C VAL A 72 10.52 -6.61 17.47
N ARG A 73 9.82 -7.38 18.30
CA ARG A 73 8.50 -7.88 17.92
C ARG A 73 7.66 -6.63 17.70
N PHE A 74 7.65 -6.17 16.46
CA PHE A 74 6.81 -5.08 16.04
C PHE A 74 5.44 -5.69 15.87
N ASP A 75 4.54 -5.39 16.80
CA ASP A 75 3.16 -5.84 16.68
C ASP A 75 2.59 -5.26 15.40
N LEU A 76 2.22 -6.12 14.46
CA LEU A 76 1.68 -5.74 13.15
C LEU A 76 0.48 -4.78 13.28
N HIS A 77 -0.22 -4.86 14.41
CA HIS A 77 -1.34 -3.98 14.77
C HIS A 77 -0.91 -2.55 15.12
N GLU A 78 0.30 -2.35 15.67
CA GLU A 78 0.86 -1.01 15.95
C GLU A 78 1.33 -0.30 14.68
N LEU A 79 1.72 -1.05 13.63
CA LEU A 79 2.09 -0.50 12.32
C LEU A 79 0.91 -0.29 11.38
N ALA A 80 -0.25 -0.86 11.69
CA ALA A 80 -1.44 -0.78 10.85
C ALA A 80 -1.87 0.68 10.56
N PRO A 81 -1.87 1.62 11.53
CA PRO A 81 -2.18 3.02 11.26
C PRO A 81 -1.19 3.65 10.28
N ALA A 82 0.12 3.46 10.51
CA ALA A 82 1.17 4.01 9.65
C ALA A 82 1.08 3.49 8.20
N LEU A 83 0.82 2.19 8.02
CA LEU A 83 0.65 1.60 6.70
C LEU A 83 -0.61 2.11 5.98
N SER A 84 -1.72 2.25 6.71
CA SER A 84 -2.97 2.76 6.15
C SER A 84 -2.85 4.22 5.67
N VAL A 85 -2.10 5.05 6.40
CA VAL A 85 -1.86 6.45 6.02
C VAL A 85 -1.03 6.54 4.74
N LEU A 86 -0.02 5.68 4.58
CA LEU A 86 0.78 5.65 3.35
C LEU A 86 -0.05 5.23 2.13
N GLN A 87 -0.86 4.18 2.28
CA GLN A 87 -1.77 3.73 1.22
C GLN A 87 -2.74 4.83 0.82
N LYS A 88 -3.37 5.49 1.81
CA LYS A 88 -4.27 6.62 1.59
C LYS A 88 -3.58 7.78 0.87
N THR A 89 -2.32 8.07 1.22
CA THR A 89 -1.54 9.12 0.54
C THR A 89 -1.24 8.76 -0.91
N GLU A 90 -0.88 7.51 -1.21
CA GLU A 90 -0.67 7.06 -2.59
C GLU A 90 -1.96 7.12 -3.43
N GLU A 91 -3.11 6.81 -2.83
CA GLU A 91 -4.42 6.95 -3.46
C GLU A 91 -4.76 8.42 -3.73
N GLU A 92 -4.60 9.30 -2.74
CA GLU A 92 -4.86 10.74 -2.89
C GLU A 92 -3.97 11.38 -3.98
N ILE A 93 -2.69 11.00 -4.07
CA ILE A 93 -1.79 11.45 -5.15
C ILE A 93 -2.28 10.94 -6.52
N ARG A 94 -2.67 9.66 -6.61
CA ARG A 94 -3.13 9.06 -7.88
C ARG A 94 -4.43 9.70 -8.36
N ASP A 95 -5.35 9.93 -7.45
CA ASP A 95 -6.68 10.46 -7.75
C ASP A 95 -6.66 11.97 -8.01
N TYR A 96 -5.56 12.67 -7.72
CA TYR A 96 -5.44 14.11 -7.85
C TYR A 96 -5.83 14.66 -9.23
N SER A 97 -5.31 14.06 -10.30
CA SER A 97 -5.66 14.44 -11.68
C SER A 97 -7.16 14.31 -11.95
N TYR A 98 -7.80 13.25 -11.45
CA TYR A 98 -9.25 13.04 -11.54
C TYR A 98 -10.03 14.06 -10.69
N MET A 99 -9.54 14.38 -9.49
CA MET A 99 -10.16 15.38 -8.61
C MET A 99 -10.25 16.75 -9.31
N GLN A 100 -9.21 17.18 -10.02
CA GLN A 100 -9.24 18.43 -10.79
C GLN A 100 -10.32 18.42 -11.88
N ILE A 101 -10.40 17.33 -12.65
CA ILE A 101 -11.41 17.18 -13.72
C ILE A 101 -12.83 17.20 -13.13
N GLU A 102 -13.03 16.52 -12.01
CA GLU A 102 -14.34 16.45 -11.35
C GLU A 102 -14.76 17.81 -10.76
N ILE A 103 -13.82 18.61 -10.23
CA ILE A 103 -14.08 19.99 -9.80
C ILE A 103 -14.63 20.82 -10.96
N VAL A 104 -13.93 20.81 -12.10
CA VAL A 104 -14.36 21.57 -13.30
C VAL A 104 -15.76 21.11 -13.74
N ARG A 105 -16.00 19.80 -13.74
CA ARG A 105 -17.30 19.23 -14.10
C ARG A 105 -18.43 19.66 -13.16
N ILE A 106 -18.19 19.64 -11.84
CA ILE A 106 -19.19 20.06 -10.85
C ILE A 106 -19.43 21.56 -10.93
N GLN A 107 -18.39 22.38 -11.07
CA GLN A 107 -18.51 23.83 -11.23
C GLN A 107 -19.33 24.20 -12.47
N ARG A 108 -19.06 23.53 -13.60
CA ARG A 108 -19.85 23.71 -14.83
C ARG A 108 -21.32 23.38 -14.60
N TYR A 109 -21.63 22.24 -13.98
CA TYR A 109 -23.00 21.86 -13.65
C TYR A 109 -23.71 22.91 -12.77
N LEU A 110 -23.03 23.41 -11.74
CA LEU A 110 -23.62 24.39 -10.82
C LEU A 110 -23.86 25.75 -11.50
N ARG A 111 -23.01 26.13 -12.47
CA ARG A 111 -23.18 27.35 -13.28
C ARG A 111 -24.39 27.24 -14.21
N GLU A 112 -24.46 26.17 -15.02
CA GLU A 112 -25.56 25.92 -15.97
C GLU A 112 -26.92 25.83 -15.24
N ALA A 113 -26.94 25.23 -14.05
CA ALA A 113 -28.15 25.12 -13.22
C ALA A 113 -28.64 26.47 -12.66
N GLY A 114 -27.78 27.49 -12.59
CA GLY A 114 -28.12 28.85 -12.17
C GLY A 114 -28.76 29.69 -13.27
N GLU A 115 -28.40 29.44 -14.54
CA GLU A 115 -28.86 30.22 -15.70
C GLU A 115 -30.30 29.85 -16.11
N GLY A 116 -30.77 28.63 -15.83
CA GLY A 116 -32.11 28.16 -16.18
C GLY A 116 -33.26 28.59 -15.25
N MET A 117 -33.00 29.39 -14.20
CA MET A 117 -34.04 29.85 -13.27
C MET A 117 -34.62 31.24 -13.60
N VAL A 118 -34.10 31.93 -14.62
CA VAL A 118 -34.52 33.31 -14.95
C VAL A 118 -34.84 33.46 -16.45
N SER A 119 -35.86 32.77 -16.95
CA SER A 119 -36.59 33.15 -18.19
C SER A 119 -37.78 32.20 -18.34
N GLN A 120 -39.04 32.62 -18.22
CA GLN A 120 -39.69 33.43 -19.24
C GLN A 120 -40.90 34.17 -18.62
N TYR A 121 -40.68 35.35 -18.03
CA TYR A 121 -41.78 36.28 -17.74
C TYR A 121 -42.10 37.05 -19.03
N GLY A 122 -42.65 36.34 -20.01
CA GLY A 122 -43.29 36.96 -21.16
C GLY A 122 -44.70 37.41 -20.78
N LEU A 123 -45.18 38.51 -21.37
CA LEU A 123 -46.52 39.06 -21.14
C LEU A 123 -47.67 38.06 -21.41
N ASP A 124 -47.38 36.92 -22.06
CA ASP A 124 -48.29 35.79 -22.28
C ASP A 124 -48.45 34.83 -21.07
N SER A 125 -47.72 35.02 -19.97
CA SER A 125 -47.84 34.18 -18.76
C SER A 125 -49.00 34.58 -17.82
N ALA A 126 -49.87 35.50 -18.23
CA ALA A 126 -50.90 36.12 -17.39
C ALA A 126 -52.10 35.21 -17.02
N MET A 127 -52.09 33.92 -17.37
CA MET A 127 -53.18 33.00 -17.02
C MET A 127 -52.68 31.82 -16.20
N PRO A 128 -52.83 31.83 -14.85
CA PRO A 128 -52.48 30.69 -14.02
C PRO A 128 -53.49 29.57 -14.26
N LYS A 129 -53.13 28.62 -15.13
CA LYS A 129 -53.84 27.33 -15.19
C LYS A 129 -53.42 26.57 -13.93
N GLY A 130 -54.37 26.31 -13.03
CA GLY A 130 -54.11 25.59 -11.78
C GLY A 130 -53.41 24.26 -12.04
N GLN A 131 -52.11 24.20 -11.74
CA GLN A 131 -51.33 22.97 -11.80
C GLN A 131 -50.95 22.56 -10.38
N GLY A 132 -51.38 21.34 -10.01
CA GLY A 132 -51.20 20.77 -8.69
C GLY A 132 -49.74 20.70 -8.23
N SER A 133 -49.57 20.80 -6.91
CA SER A 133 -48.39 20.47 -6.10
C SER A 133 -47.06 20.30 -6.86
N HIS A 134 -46.46 21.41 -7.30
CA HIS A 134 -45.12 21.44 -7.90
C HIS A 134 -43.98 21.65 -6.88
N SER A 135 -44.27 21.65 -5.57
CA SER A 135 -43.31 21.99 -4.51
C SER A 135 -42.15 20.99 -4.36
N ASP A 136 -42.31 19.73 -4.77
CA ASP A 136 -41.35 18.66 -4.47
C ASP A 136 -40.16 18.65 -5.47
N LYS A 137 -40.39 19.08 -6.72
CA LYS A 137 -39.36 19.12 -7.77
C LYS A 137 -38.28 20.17 -7.50
N THR A 138 -38.67 21.32 -6.94
CA THR A 138 -37.75 22.39 -6.55
C THR A 138 -36.93 21.98 -5.33
N HIS A 139 -37.54 21.32 -4.34
CA HIS A 139 -36.85 20.82 -3.16
C HIS A 139 -35.81 19.74 -3.51
N ALA A 140 -36.16 18.78 -4.37
CA ALA A 140 -35.25 17.74 -4.83
C ALA A 140 -34.02 18.31 -5.57
N GLU A 141 -34.19 19.36 -6.37
CA GLU A 141 -33.08 20.02 -7.07
C GLU A 141 -32.17 20.80 -6.11
N VAL A 142 -32.74 21.48 -5.10
CA VAL A 142 -31.96 22.15 -4.05
C VAL A 142 -31.07 21.15 -3.30
N VAL A 143 -31.65 20.02 -2.85
CA VAL A 143 -30.89 18.95 -2.16
C VAL A 143 -29.79 18.38 -3.06
N ARG A 144 -30.08 18.20 -4.36
CA ARG A 144 -29.08 17.71 -5.33
C ARG A 144 -27.93 18.70 -5.51
N ARG A 145 -28.21 20.01 -5.56
CA ARG A 145 -27.20 21.07 -5.65
C ARG A 145 -26.35 21.14 -4.40
N GLU A 146 -26.98 21.09 -3.22
CA GLU A 146 -26.28 21.10 -1.93
C GLU A 146 -25.30 19.93 -1.82
N ARG A 147 -25.70 18.71 -2.21
CA ARG A 147 -24.81 17.54 -2.25
C ARG A 147 -23.61 17.75 -3.16
N LYS A 148 -23.81 18.37 -4.32
CA LYS A 148 -22.73 18.68 -5.27
C LYS A 148 -21.81 19.78 -4.74
N GLN A 149 -22.34 20.80 -4.08
CA GLN A 149 -21.55 21.84 -3.42
C GLN A 149 -20.69 21.26 -2.30
N LYS A 150 -21.25 20.42 -1.43
CA LYS A 150 -20.49 19.72 -0.38
C LYS A 150 -19.37 18.86 -0.98
N ARG A 151 -19.68 18.11 -2.05
CA ARG A 151 -18.66 17.32 -2.77
C ARG A 151 -17.57 18.20 -3.38
N LEU A 152 -17.93 19.35 -3.97
CA LEU A 152 -16.99 20.29 -4.54
C LEU A 152 -16.03 20.83 -3.47
N GLN A 153 -16.57 21.26 -2.33
CA GLN A 153 -15.78 21.76 -1.20
C GLN A 153 -14.80 20.69 -0.70
N ASN A 154 -15.29 19.46 -0.46
CA ASN A 154 -14.43 18.36 -0.04
C ASN A 154 -13.29 18.04 -1.03
N LEU A 155 -13.53 18.17 -2.34
CA LEU A 155 -12.49 17.98 -3.35
C LEU A 155 -11.47 19.13 -3.34
N GLN A 156 -11.93 20.37 -3.18
CA GLN A 156 -11.07 21.55 -3.08
C GLN A 156 -10.17 21.47 -1.84
N ASP A 157 -10.74 21.13 -0.68
CA ASP A 157 -9.98 20.98 0.57
C ASP A 157 -8.92 19.88 0.47
N LYS A 158 -9.21 18.78 -0.23
CA LYS A 158 -8.24 17.71 -0.49
C LYS A 158 -7.10 18.20 -1.39
N ILE A 159 -7.41 18.85 -2.50
CA ILE A 159 -6.40 19.39 -3.42
C ILE A 159 -5.52 20.41 -2.71
N GLU A 160 -6.12 21.31 -1.93
CA GLU A 160 -5.38 22.31 -1.17
C GLU A 160 -4.41 21.66 -0.17
N ARG A 161 -4.86 20.63 0.55
CA ARG A 161 -4.00 19.86 1.45
C ARG A 161 -2.81 19.24 0.73
N ILE A 162 -3.05 18.63 -0.43
CA ILE A 162 -2.00 18.02 -1.26
C ILE A 162 -1.02 19.08 -1.74
N ASN A 163 -1.50 20.21 -2.28
CA ASN A 163 -0.65 21.30 -2.76
C ASN A 163 0.26 21.86 -1.65
N ARG A 164 -0.30 22.13 -0.47
CA ARG A 164 0.48 22.55 0.70
C ARG A 164 1.53 21.52 1.10
N ALA A 165 1.21 20.23 1.01
CA ALA A 165 2.17 19.16 1.29
C ALA A 165 3.32 19.12 0.27
N VAL A 166 3.05 19.32 -1.02
CA VAL A 166 4.09 19.40 -2.07
C VAL A 166 5.09 20.51 -1.79
N GLU A 167 4.62 21.67 -1.33
CA GLU A 167 5.49 22.82 -1.00
C GLU A 167 6.50 22.52 0.13
N THR A 168 6.22 21.52 0.98
CA THR A 168 7.15 21.11 2.06
C THR A 168 8.35 20.30 1.56
N ILE A 169 8.28 19.75 0.33
CA ILE A 169 9.32 18.90 -0.23
C ILE A 169 10.50 19.76 -0.69
N ARG A 170 11.63 19.65 0.01
CA ARG A 170 12.85 20.42 -0.29
C ARG A 170 13.69 19.86 -1.44
N SER A 171 13.65 18.54 -1.66
CA SER A 171 14.45 17.90 -2.70
C SER A 171 13.81 18.12 -4.06
N GLU A 172 14.53 18.76 -4.99
CA GLU A 172 14.03 19.03 -6.34
C GLU A 172 13.65 17.75 -7.09
N GLN A 173 14.43 16.68 -6.94
CA GLN A 173 14.13 15.40 -7.60
C GLN A 173 12.84 14.76 -7.08
N GLU A 174 12.61 14.81 -5.77
CA GLU A 174 11.38 14.29 -5.17
C GLU A 174 10.18 15.14 -5.58
N ARG A 175 10.36 16.46 -5.58
CA ARG A 175 9.33 17.41 -5.99
C ARG A 175 8.90 17.19 -7.44
N LEU A 176 9.85 17.07 -8.36
CA LEU A 176 9.57 16.77 -9.78
C LEU A 176 8.80 15.45 -9.95
N ILE A 177 9.17 14.40 -9.20
CA ILE A 177 8.44 13.13 -9.24
C ILE A 177 7.01 13.31 -8.75
N VAL A 178 6.82 14.02 -7.65
CA VAL A 178 5.48 14.23 -7.08
C VAL A 178 4.62 15.08 -8.01
N GLU A 179 5.14 16.19 -8.54
CA GLU A 179 4.44 17.02 -9.53
C GLU A 179 4.00 16.20 -10.75
N ALA A 180 4.91 15.43 -11.34
CA ALA A 180 4.57 14.57 -12.47
C ALA A 180 3.55 13.46 -12.13
N LEU A 181 3.59 12.93 -10.89
CA LEU A 181 2.57 11.97 -10.42
C LEU A 181 1.19 12.64 -10.28
N LEU A 182 1.14 13.87 -9.79
CA LEU A 182 -0.09 14.65 -9.65
C LEU A 182 -0.68 15.00 -11.01
N ASP A 183 0.15 15.27 -12.01
CA ASP A 183 -0.25 15.45 -13.40
C ASP A 183 -0.77 14.15 -14.05
N GLY A 184 -0.62 13.00 -13.37
CA GLY A 184 -1.09 11.71 -13.84
C GLY A 184 -0.14 11.02 -14.82
N GLU A 185 1.14 11.43 -14.86
CA GLU A 185 2.12 10.79 -15.71
C GLU A 185 2.43 9.35 -15.29
N LYS A 186 2.81 8.51 -16.26
CA LYS A 186 3.19 7.12 -16.00
C LYS A 186 4.58 7.08 -15.37
N ASN A 187 4.74 6.31 -14.29
CA ASN A 187 6.02 6.06 -13.61
C ASN A 187 7.22 5.83 -14.56
N ASN A 188 7.01 5.07 -15.65
CA ASN A 188 8.07 4.77 -16.61
C ASN A 188 8.52 5.99 -17.44
N LEU A 189 7.62 6.94 -17.70
CA LEU A 189 7.93 8.19 -18.39
C LEU A 189 8.68 9.12 -17.44
N ILE A 190 8.21 9.26 -16.20
CA ILE A 190 8.86 10.06 -15.16
C ILE A 190 10.30 9.58 -14.93
N ALA A 191 10.50 8.27 -14.75
CA ALA A 191 11.83 7.70 -14.56
C ALA A 191 12.78 7.99 -15.74
N LYS A 192 12.26 7.97 -16.98
CA LYS A 192 13.02 8.31 -18.19
C LYS A 192 13.33 9.81 -18.27
N ALA A 193 12.36 10.67 -17.95
CA ALA A 193 12.53 12.12 -17.97
C ALA A 193 13.59 12.59 -16.96
N ILE A 194 13.65 11.95 -15.80
CA ILE A 194 14.64 12.25 -14.74
C ILE A 194 15.97 11.52 -15.00
N GLY A 195 16.00 10.53 -15.89
CA GLY A 195 17.21 9.80 -16.25
C GLY A 195 17.70 8.82 -15.17
N VAL A 196 16.79 8.23 -14.39
CA VAL A 196 17.14 7.30 -13.31
C VAL A 196 16.71 5.86 -13.62
N SER A 197 17.40 4.89 -13.00
CA SER A 197 16.99 3.49 -13.07
C SER A 197 15.63 3.27 -12.42
N ARG A 198 14.91 2.22 -12.83
CA ARG A 198 13.60 1.86 -12.28
C ARG A 198 13.65 1.65 -10.76
N GLN A 199 14.69 1.00 -10.26
CA GLN A 199 14.87 0.78 -8.82
C GLN A 199 15.04 2.10 -8.08
N ARG A 200 15.93 2.98 -8.57
CA ARG A 200 16.18 4.28 -7.96
C ARG A 200 14.94 5.16 -7.97
N TYR A 201 14.16 5.13 -9.06
CA TYR A 201 12.88 5.81 -9.14
C TYR A 201 11.93 5.42 -7.99
N TYR A 202 11.75 4.11 -7.73
CA TYR A 202 10.86 3.67 -6.66
C TYR A 202 11.40 4.02 -5.26
N GLU A 203 12.71 4.07 -5.08
CA GLU A 203 13.30 4.57 -3.81
C GLU A 203 12.96 6.03 -3.57
N ILE A 204 13.17 6.89 -4.57
CA ILE A 204 12.87 8.33 -4.46
C ILE A 204 11.37 8.53 -4.32
N LYS A 205 10.55 7.84 -5.12
CA LYS A 205 9.08 7.87 -5.00
C LYS A 205 8.62 7.51 -3.59
N ARG A 206 9.12 6.41 -3.01
CA ARG A 206 8.76 6.01 -1.64
C ARG A 206 9.14 7.09 -0.63
N SER A 207 10.32 7.67 -0.75
CA SER A 207 10.75 8.78 0.12
C SER A 207 9.83 10.00 -0.01
N ALA A 208 9.45 10.36 -1.24
CA ALA A 208 8.55 11.48 -1.50
C ALA A 208 7.14 11.24 -0.96
N VAL A 209 6.58 10.04 -1.16
CA VAL A 209 5.26 9.65 -0.61
C VAL A 209 5.28 9.66 0.92
N LEU A 210 6.36 9.18 1.54
CA LEU A 210 6.52 9.26 3.00
C LEU A 210 6.46 10.72 3.45
N LYS A 211 7.23 11.61 2.83
CA LYS A 211 7.23 13.05 3.18
C LYS A 211 5.85 13.69 3.01
N MET A 212 5.14 13.36 1.93
CA MET A 212 3.76 13.78 1.72
C MET A 212 2.84 13.31 2.85
N ALA A 213 2.93 12.03 3.22
CA ALA A 213 2.11 11.45 4.29
C ALA A 213 2.33 12.16 5.63
N TRP A 214 3.60 12.42 5.99
CA TRP A 214 3.95 13.20 7.18
C TRP A 214 3.44 14.64 7.12
N ALA A 215 3.52 15.30 5.98
CA ALA A 215 3.04 16.66 5.81
C ALA A 215 1.49 16.76 5.87
N MET A 216 0.79 15.73 5.41
CA MET A 216 -0.68 15.72 5.35
C MET A 216 -1.34 15.23 6.64
N TYR A 217 -0.74 14.24 7.31
CA TYR A 217 -1.35 13.54 8.45
C TYR A 217 -0.42 13.46 9.67
N GLY A 218 0.68 14.22 9.68
CA GLY A 218 1.65 14.21 10.79
C GLY A 218 0.99 14.46 12.15
N ASP A 219 0.03 15.37 12.20
CA ASP A 219 -0.70 15.70 13.44
C ASP A 219 -1.60 14.54 13.90
N GLU A 220 -2.21 13.79 12.98
CA GLU A 220 -3.05 12.62 13.29
C GLU A 220 -2.18 11.43 13.78
N MET A 221 -0.98 11.28 13.20
CA MET A 221 -0.02 10.24 13.60
C MET A 221 0.57 10.49 15.00
N GLN A 222 0.68 11.75 15.42
CA GLN A 222 1.20 12.11 16.76
C GLN A 222 0.16 11.94 17.88
N GLN A 223 -1.14 11.99 17.57
CA GLN A 223 -2.21 11.82 18.56
C GLN A 223 -2.56 10.35 18.84
N THR A 224 -2.06 9.41 18.04
CA THR A 224 -2.40 7.98 18.12
C THR A 224 -1.31 7.10 18.76
N GLY A 225 -0.23 7.70 19.28
CA GLY A 225 0.84 7.03 20.04
C GLY A 225 1.01 7.62 21.42
#